data_AF-A0A956WY93-F1
#
_entry.id   AF-A0A956WY93-F1
#
_cell.length_a   1.000
_cell.length_b   1.000
_cell.length_c   1.000
_cell.angle_alpha   90.00
_cell.angle_beta   90.00
_cell.angle_gamma   90.00
#
_symmetry.space_group_name_H-M   'P 1'
#
loop_
_entity.id
_entity.type
_entity.pdbx_description
1 polymer ?
#
loop_
_entity_poly.entity_id
_entity_poly.type
_entity_poly.pdbx_seq_one_letter_code
_entity_poly.pdbx_strand_id
1 'polypeptide(L)'
;MPDTTRTLPSAALQQEKNQSAKIDHVAVVIFGASGDLTQRKLVPAFHTLYCKGLMPEHFTVLGVSRTPLSDDEFRSQLRAGVEQYCATKPDECSPWDEFASRFHYISIDYDSPESYQEIVAWLGSCVALQGTDNCLYYLATPPSLYEPIVAQLGAANLAHGEDGWRRIVVEKPFGHDLLSAQQLNRKVHQVFEEDQVYRIDHYLGK
;
A
#
# COMPACT_ATOMS: atom_id res chain seq x y z
N MET A 1 -9.14 50.08 -37.46
CA MET A 1 -8.64 50.42 -36.10
C MET A 1 -9.81 51.02 -35.33
N PRO A 2 -10.11 50.62 -34.09
CA PRO A 2 -9.71 49.45 -33.28
C PRO A 2 -10.94 48.49 -33.15
N ASP A 3 -11.04 47.42 -32.38
CA ASP A 3 -10.30 46.95 -31.21
C ASP A 3 -10.40 45.41 -31.12
N THR A 4 -9.32 44.83 -30.62
CA THR A 4 -9.04 43.39 -30.54
C THR A 4 -9.19 43.01 -29.08
N THR A 5 -10.22 42.25 -28.71
CA THR A 5 -10.18 41.27 -27.60
C THR A 5 -11.56 40.63 -27.43
N ARG A 6 -11.75 39.46 -28.05
CA ARG A 6 -12.80 38.54 -27.58
C ARG A 6 -12.17 37.72 -26.46
N THR A 7 -12.24 38.25 -25.25
CA THR A 7 -11.85 37.57 -24.02
C THR A 7 -12.73 36.33 -23.86
N LEU A 8 -12.14 35.14 -24.00
CA LEU A 8 -12.77 33.89 -23.60
C LEU A 8 -12.97 33.92 -22.08
N PRO A 9 -14.09 33.44 -21.53
CA PRO A 9 -14.25 33.36 -20.08
C PRO A 9 -13.33 32.27 -19.53
N SER A 10 -12.13 32.69 -19.12
CA SER A 10 -11.07 31.86 -18.52
C SER A 10 -11.46 31.24 -17.17
N ALA A 11 -12.57 31.66 -16.56
CA ALA A 11 -12.97 31.22 -15.23
C ALA A 11 -13.73 29.88 -15.23
N ALA A 12 -14.32 29.46 -16.36
CA ALA A 12 -15.14 28.25 -16.42
C ALA A 12 -14.35 26.95 -16.67
N LEU A 13 -13.06 27.04 -17.03
CA LEU A 13 -12.18 25.89 -17.29
C LEU A 13 -11.25 25.54 -16.12
N GLN A 14 -11.35 26.26 -15.00
CA GLN A 14 -10.49 26.06 -13.82
C GLN A 14 -11.19 25.35 -12.65
N GLN A 15 -12.44 24.91 -12.83
CA GLN A 15 -13.22 24.25 -11.78
C GLN A 15 -13.44 22.74 -11.96
N GLU A 16 -12.82 22.09 -12.95
CA GLU A 16 -12.89 20.63 -13.14
C GLU A 16 -11.61 19.86 -12.78
N LYS A 17 -10.68 20.46 -12.03
CA LYS A 17 -9.52 19.74 -11.50
C LYS A 17 -9.55 19.68 -9.98
N ASN A 18 -9.49 18.46 -9.45
CA ASN A 18 -9.43 18.06 -8.04
C ASN A 18 -10.75 18.04 -7.26
N GLN A 19 -11.70 17.23 -7.71
CA GLN A 19 -12.38 16.34 -6.76
C GLN A 19 -11.70 14.97 -6.84
N SER A 20 -10.54 14.86 -6.18
CA SER A 20 -10.12 13.54 -5.70
C SER A 20 -11.25 13.08 -4.80
N ALA A 21 -11.96 12.02 -5.21
CA ALA A 21 -12.95 11.38 -4.35
C ALA A 21 -12.28 11.22 -2.99
N LYS A 22 -12.85 11.84 -1.96
CA LYS A 22 -12.31 11.81 -0.60
C LYS A 22 -12.18 10.33 -0.26
N ILE A 23 -10.95 9.81 -0.24
CA ILE A 23 -10.72 8.41 0.07
C ILE A 23 -10.89 8.34 1.59
N ASP A 24 -12.10 7.96 2.01
CA ASP A 24 -12.47 8.02 3.41
C ASP A 24 -11.58 7.08 4.25
N HIS A 25 -11.22 5.91 3.73
CA HIS A 25 -10.24 5.01 4.36
C HIS A 25 -9.45 4.16 3.36
N VAL A 26 -8.20 3.80 3.71
CA VAL A 26 -7.39 2.79 3.00
C VAL A 26 -6.69 1.87 3.99
N ALA A 27 -6.88 0.56 3.82
CA ALA A 27 -6.02 -0.45 4.43
C ALA A 27 -4.80 -0.73 3.54
N VAL A 28 -3.63 -0.88 4.14
CA VAL A 28 -2.40 -1.31 3.44
C VAL A 28 -1.89 -2.57 4.09
N VAL A 29 -1.75 -3.65 3.33
CA VAL A 29 -1.16 -4.91 3.81
C VAL A 29 0.22 -5.05 3.21
N ILE A 30 1.26 -5.03 4.05
CA ILE A 30 2.66 -5.15 3.60
C ILE A 30 3.13 -6.58 3.86
N PHE A 31 3.27 -7.37 2.79
CA PHE A 31 3.93 -8.67 2.85
C PHE A 31 5.44 -8.46 2.93
N GLY A 32 6.11 -9.14 3.86
CA GLY A 32 7.54 -8.91 4.13
C GLY A 32 7.78 -7.66 4.98
N ALA A 33 6.84 -7.33 5.87
CA ALA A 33 6.91 -6.09 6.65
C ALA A 33 8.13 -5.98 7.59
N SER A 34 8.69 -7.10 8.06
CA SER A 34 9.92 -7.11 8.85
C SER A 34 11.21 -6.95 8.02
N GLY A 35 11.08 -6.80 6.69
CA GLY A 35 12.21 -6.74 5.75
C GLY A 35 12.83 -5.34 5.56
N ASP A 36 14.01 -5.35 4.96
CA ASP A 36 14.83 -4.16 4.67
C ASP A 36 14.10 -3.08 3.86
N LEU A 37 13.33 -3.47 2.84
CA LEU A 37 12.60 -2.53 1.99
C LEU A 37 11.56 -1.73 2.79
N THR A 38 10.83 -2.40 3.68
CA THR A 38 9.80 -1.77 4.51
C THR A 38 10.42 -0.73 5.44
N GLN A 39 11.49 -1.09 6.14
CA GLN A 39 12.17 -0.22 7.10
C GLN A 39 12.88 0.95 6.42
N ARG A 40 13.51 0.74 5.26
CA ARG A 40 14.37 1.74 4.60
C ARG A 40 13.66 2.64 3.62
N LYS A 41 12.52 2.20 3.07
CA LYS A 41 11.83 2.89 1.98
C LYS A 41 10.35 3.09 2.25
N LEU A 42 9.59 2.02 2.49
CA LEU A 42 8.12 2.14 2.52
C LEU A 42 7.63 2.99 3.69
N VAL A 43 8.01 2.63 4.93
CA VAL A 43 7.56 3.39 6.10
C VAL A 43 8.16 4.79 6.14
N PRO A 44 9.45 5.00 5.79
CA PRO A 44 9.98 6.35 5.58
C PRO A 44 9.18 7.20 4.57
N ALA A 45 8.74 6.61 3.47
CA ALA A 45 7.90 7.29 2.49
C ALA A 45 6.51 7.60 3.06
N PHE A 46 5.89 6.66 3.78
CA PHE A 46 4.59 6.87 4.44
C PHE A 46 4.68 7.99 5.49
N HIS A 47 5.73 8.00 6.32
CA HIS A 47 5.96 9.07 7.29
C HIS A 47 6.12 10.43 6.60
N THR A 48 6.87 10.49 5.49
CA THR A 48 7.03 11.71 4.71
C THR A 48 5.70 12.21 4.11
N LEU A 49 4.89 11.30 3.57
CA LEU A 49 3.56 11.64 3.04
C LEU A 49 2.61 12.10 4.15
N TYR A 50 2.65 11.43 5.30
CA TYR A 50 1.87 11.75 6.47
C TYR A 50 2.19 13.15 7.00
N CYS A 51 3.47 13.47 7.21
CA CYS A 51 3.91 14.81 7.64
C CYS A 51 3.55 15.91 6.64
N LYS A 52 3.37 15.57 5.36
CA LYS A 52 2.95 16.52 4.30
C LYS A 52 1.43 16.63 4.15
N GLY A 53 0.64 15.89 4.94
CA GLY A 53 -0.82 15.84 4.80
C GLY A 53 -1.27 15.23 3.47
N LEU A 54 -0.47 14.34 2.88
CA LEU A 54 -0.75 13.68 1.60
C LEU A 54 -1.25 12.24 1.76
N MET A 55 -1.26 11.72 2.99
CA MET A 55 -1.92 10.46 3.31
C MET A 55 -3.43 10.68 3.47
N PRO A 56 -4.28 9.68 3.18
CA PRO A 56 -5.68 9.70 3.56
C PRO A 56 -5.85 9.98 5.06
N GLU A 57 -6.94 10.66 5.43
CA GLU A 57 -7.25 11.01 6.82
C GLU A 57 -7.32 9.77 7.71
N HIS A 58 -7.92 8.70 7.18
CA HIS A 58 -7.94 7.39 7.82
C HIS A 58 -7.16 6.39 6.96
N PHE A 59 -6.05 5.89 7.49
CA PHE A 59 -5.35 4.75 6.91
C PHE A 59 -4.88 3.83 8.03
N THR A 60 -4.85 2.54 7.73
CA THR A 60 -4.31 1.51 8.62
C THR A 60 -3.35 0.63 7.84
N VAL A 61 -2.33 0.12 8.52
CA VAL A 61 -1.29 -0.71 7.93
C VAL A 61 -1.21 -2.02 8.71
N LEU A 62 -1.34 -3.14 8.01
CA LEU A 62 -1.04 -4.46 8.53
C LEU A 62 0.29 -4.94 7.94
N GLY A 63 1.30 -5.05 8.77
CA GLY A 63 2.52 -5.75 8.43
C GLY A 63 2.32 -7.27 8.58
N VAL A 64 2.69 -8.04 7.56
CA VAL A 64 2.66 -9.50 7.62
C VAL A 64 4.00 -10.10 7.22
N SER A 65 4.48 -11.05 8.01
CA SER A 65 5.77 -11.71 7.79
C SER A 65 5.90 -12.99 8.61
N ARG A 66 6.90 -13.84 8.30
CA ARG A 66 7.21 -15.04 9.08
C ARG A 66 7.93 -14.76 10.40
N THR A 67 8.50 -13.57 10.57
CA THR A 67 9.21 -13.20 11.79
C THR A 67 8.18 -12.97 12.89
N PRO A 68 8.25 -13.68 14.03
CA PRO A 68 7.34 -13.42 15.14
C PRO A 68 7.70 -12.08 15.80
N LEU A 69 6.81 -11.10 15.68
CA LEU A 69 6.90 -9.79 16.34
C LEU A 69 5.55 -9.43 16.93
N SER A 70 5.57 -8.73 18.05
CA SER A 70 4.43 -7.96 18.55
C SER A 70 4.27 -6.64 17.79
N ASP A 71 3.09 -6.03 17.90
CA ASP A 71 2.84 -4.67 17.41
C ASP A 71 3.90 -3.67 17.90
N ASP A 72 4.28 -3.75 19.18
CA ASP A 72 5.22 -2.80 19.80
C ASP A 72 6.65 -3.00 19.30
N GLU A 73 7.09 -4.25 19.13
CA GLU A 73 8.38 -4.55 18.52
C GLU A 73 8.43 -4.10 17.06
N PHE A 74 7.35 -4.32 16.31
CA PHE A 74 7.24 -3.86 14.93
C PHE A 74 7.31 -2.33 14.85
N ARG A 75 6.48 -1.60 15.62
CA ARG A 75 6.49 -0.14 15.69
C ARG A 75 7.86 0.42 16.10
N SER A 76 8.56 -0.25 17.01
CA SER A 76 9.93 0.12 17.41
C SER A 76 10.92 -0.01 16.25
N GLN A 77 10.84 -1.09 15.46
CA GLN A 77 11.67 -1.25 14.25
C GLN A 77 11.36 -0.18 13.20
N LEU A 78 10.09 0.17 13.02
CA LEU A 78 9.66 1.23 12.11
C LEU A 78 10.19 2.60 12.55
N ARG A 79 10.14 2.91 13.85
CA ARG A 79 10.69 4.16 14.41
C ARG A 79 12.16 4.30 14.09
N ALA A 80 12.93 3.24 14.31
CA ALA A 80 14.37 3.21 13.98
C ALA A 80 14.63 3.45 12.48
N GLY A 81 13.78 2.88 11.61
CA GLY A 81 13.85 3.12 10.17
C GLY A 81 13.60 4.58 9.79
N VAL A 82 12.56 5.20 10.35
CA VAL A 82 12.25 6.62 10.11
C VAL A 82 13.38 7.51 10.64
N GLU A 83 13.87 7.25 11.85
CA GLU A 83 15.01 7.96 12.44
C GLU A 83 16.24 7.93 11.51
N GLN A 84 16.54 6.77 10.93
CA GLN A 84 17.74 6.60 10.11
C GLN A 84 17.58 7.13 8.67
N TYR A 85 16.42 6.95 8.04
CA TYR A 85 16.27 7.12 6.59
C TYR A 85 15.38 8.29 6.17
N CYS A 86 14.59 8.89 7.07
CA CYS A 86 13.83 10.10 6.78
C CYS A 86 14.64 11.38 7.04
N ALA A 87 14.36 12.40 6.24
CA ALA A 87 14.78 13.76 6.54
C ALA A 87 14.02 14.33 7.76
N THR A 88 12.68 14.19 7.76
CA THR A 88 11.83 14.53 8.90
C THR A 88 11.85 13.40 9.92
N LYS A 89 12.32 13.69 11.14
CA LYS A 89 12.49 12.70 12.21
C LYS A 89 11.17 12.40 12.93
N PRO A 90 11.10 11.28 13.68
CA PRO A 90 9.98 11.05 14.58
C PRO A 90 9.74 12.26 15.49
N ASP A 91 8.48 12.52 15.82
CA ASP A 91 8.06 13.62 16.70
C ASP A 91 8.23 15.05 16.13
N GLU A 92 8.85 15.24 14.96
CA GLU A 92 9.03 16.58 14.38
C GLU A 92 7.76 17.17 13.77
N CYS A 93 6.94 16.35 13.11
CA CYS A 93 5.71 16.81 12.44
C CYS A 93 4.44 16.54 13.25
N SER A 94 4.41 15.44 14.00
CA SER A 94 3.40 15.08 14.99
C SER A 94 4.01 14.05 15.96
N PRO A 95 3.38 13.76 17.11
CA PRO A 95 3.81 12.65 17.97
C PRO A 95 3.92 11.34 17.18
N TRP A 96 5.04 10.64 17.34
CA TRP A 96 5.30 9.37 16.65
C TRP A 96 4.22 8.33 16.95
N ASP A 97 3.79 8.25 18.20
CA ASP A 97 2.81 7.25 18.65
C ASP A 97 1.47 7.43 17.94
N GLU A 98 1.12 8.66 17.55
CA GLU A 98 -0.06 8.90 16.71
C GLU A 98 0.11 8.18 15.37
N PHE A 99 1.19 8.45 14.64
CA PHE A 99 1.48 7.77 13.37
C PHE A 99 1.59 6.25 13.52
N ALA A 100 2.35 5.78 14.52
CA ALA A 100 2.64 4.37 14.76
C ALA A 100 1.42 3.55 15.19
N SER A 101 0.44 4.17 15.85
CA SER A 101 -0.81 3.48 16.26
C SER A 101 -1.61 2.89 15.11
N ARG A 102 -1.38 3.38 13.88
CA ARG A 102 -2.02 2.87 12.65
C ARG A 102 -1.37 1.60 12.11
N PHE A 103 -0.23 1.19 12.66
CA PHE A 103 0.53 0.02 12.23
C PHE A 103 0.25 -1.15 13.17
N HIS A 104 -0.15 -2.27 12.58
CA HIS A 104 -0.41 -3.55 13.23
C HIS A 104 0.47 -4.62 12.59
N TYR A 105 0.67 -5.73 13.28
CA TYR A 105 1.49 -6.82 12.81
C TYR A 105 0.88 -8.18 13.13
N ILE A 106 0.92 -9.08 12.16
CA ILE A 106 0.67 -10.51 12.39
C ILE A 106 1.78 -11.35 11.78
N SER A 107 2.16 -12.41 12.49
CA SER A 107 3.12 -13.39 11.99
C SER A 107 2.37 -14.46 11.20
N ILE A 108 2.69 -14.63 9.92
CA ILE A 108 2.01 -15.57 9.03
C ILE A 108 2.98 -16.52 8.33
N ASP A 109 2.47 -17.68 7.94
CA ASP A 109 3.09 -18.48 6.90
C ASP A 109 2.45 -18.14 5.54
N TYR A 110 3.28 -17.77 4.57
CA TYR A 110 2.79 -17.33 3.25
C TYR A 110 2.10 -18.45 2.48
N ASP A 111 2.41 -19.71 2.81
CA ASP A 111 1.85 -20.89 2.17
C ASP A 111 0.63 -21.48 2.91
N SER A 112 0.27 -20.96 4.09
CA SER A 112 -0.86 -21.45 4.90
C SER A 112 -2.16 -20.71 4.57
N PRO A 113 -3.22 -21.39 4.09
CA PRO A 113 -4.53 -20.76 3.88
C PRO A 113 -5.14 -20.16 5.16
N GLU A 114 -4.87 -20.78 6.31
CA GLU A 114 -5.36 -20.34 7.62
C GLU A 114 -4.82 -18.95 7.97
N SER A 115 -3.56 -18.67 7.64
CA SER A 115 -2.96 -17.36 7.87
C SER A 115 -3.69 -16.22 7.12
N TYR A 116 -4.26 -16.52 5.95
CA TYR A 116 -5.02 -15.51 5.18
C TYR A 116 -6.41 -15.25 5.78
N GLN A 117 -6.96 -16.19 6.57
CA GLN A 117 -8.20 -15.94 7.31
C GLN A 117 -8.00 -14.88 8.40
N GLU A 118 -6.80 -14.79 8.99
CA GLU A 118 -6.46 -13.70 9.92
C GLU A 118 -6.44 -12.34 9.20
N ILE A 119 -5.93 -12.29 7.97
CA ILE A 119 -5.96 -11.08 7.12
C ILE A 119 -7.41 -10.71 6.77
N VAL A 120 -8.25 -11.69 6.40
CA VAL A 120 -9.69 -11.49 6.14
C VAL A 120 -10.37 -10.90 7.38
N ALA A 121 -10.14 -11.47 8.56
CA ALA A 121 -10.73 -11.00 9.81
C ALA A 121 -10.29 -9.56 10.15
N TRP A 122 -9.00 -9.27 10.02
CA TRP A 122 -8.45 -7.93 10.25
C TRP A 122 -9.04 -6.89 9.27
N LEU A 123 -9.09 -7.21 7.98
CA LEU A 123 -9.71 -6.33 6.98
C LEU A 123 -11.19 -6.13 7.27
N GLY A 124 -11.93 -7.17 7.63
CA GLY A 124 -13.34 -7.07 8.01
C GLY A 124 -13.57 -6.12 9.18
N SER A 125 -12.70 -6.15 10.19
CA SER A 125 -12.73 -5.20 11.30
C SER A 125 -12.48 -3.75 10.88
N CYS A 126 -11.60 -3.53 9.90
CA CYS A 126 -11.32 -2.19 9.36
C CYS A 126 -12.54 -1.65 8.61
N VAL A 127 -13.18 -2.49 7.77
CA VAL A 127 -14.39 -2.11 7.04
C VAL A 127 -15.52 -1.77 8.00
N ALA A 128 -15.73 -2.56 9.05
CA ALA A 128 -16.76 -2.30 10.06
C ALA A 128 -16.60 -0.95 10.79
N LEU A 129 -15.35 -0.47 10.94
CA LEU A 129 -15.05 0.80 11.60
C LEU A 129 -15.07 2.01 10.66
N GLN A 130 -14.68 1.81 9.40
CA GLN A 130 -14.32 2.91 8.49
C GLN A 130 -15.16 2.94 7.20
N GLY A 131 -16.03 1.95 6.97
CA GLY A 131 -17.06 1.97 5.94
C GLY A 131 -16.60 1.72 4.51
N THR A 132 -15.29 1.66 4.24
CA THR A 132 -14.77 1.32 2.90
C THR A 132 -13.82 0.13 2.94
N ASP A 133 -13.85 -0.61 1.85
CA ASP A 133 -13.11 -1.84 1.61
C ASP A 133 -11.71 -1.62 1.02
N ASN A 134 -11.39 -0.39 0.61
CA ASN A 134 -10.17 -0.07 -0.14
C ASN A 134 -8.91 -0.67 0.49
N CYS A 135 -8.19 -1.51 -0.26
CA CYS A 135 -6.99 -2.16 0.22
C CYS A 135 -5.88 -2.25 -0.81
N LEU A 136 -4.67 -1.88 -0.39
CA LEU A 136 -3.44 -2.02 -1.14
C LEU A 136 -2.57 -3.13 -0.55
N TYR A 137 -2.32 -4.19 -1.31
CA TYR A 137 -1.35 -5.24 -0.97
C TYR A 137 0.02 -4.84 -1.52
N TYR A 138 1.03 -4.71 -0.66
CA TYR A 138 2.40 -4.41 -1.08
C TYR A 138 3.29 -5.64 -0.90
N LEU A 139 3.82 -6.19 -2.00
CA LEU A 139 4.72 -7.35 -1.95
C LEU A 139 6.18 -6.91 -1.73
N ALA A 140 6.52 -6.59 -0.48
CA ALA A 140 7.90 -6.32 -0.05
C ALA A 140 8.68 -7.62 0.28
N THR A 141 8.43 -8.68 -0.50
CA THR A 141 9.03 -10.00 -0.35
C THR A 141 9.99 -10.32 -1.49
N PRO A 142 10.87 -11.33 -1.33
CA PRO A 142 11.58 -11.93 -2.46
C PRO A 142 10.63 -12.41 -3.58
N PRO A 143 11.06 -12.36 -4.86
CA PRO A 143 10.22 -12.74 -6.01
C PRO A 143 9.66 -14.16 -5.97
N SER A 144 10.39 -15.10 -5.34
CA SER A 144 9.95 -16.49 -5.19
C SER A 144 8.65 -16.63 -4.39
N LEU A 145 8.26 -15.60 -3.62
CA LEU A 145 7.04 -15.60 -2.82
C LEU A 145 5.86 -14.89 -3.50
N TYR A 146 6.05 -14.24 -4.65
CA TYR A 146 4.96 -13.54 -5.31
C TYR A 146 3.84 -14.47 -5.76
N GLU A 147 4.17 -15.58 -6.43
CA GLU A 147 3.14 -16.52 -6.89
C GLU A 147 2.37 -17.19 -5.73
N PRO A 148 3.01 -17.73 -4.67
CA PRO A 148 2.28 -18.25 -3.52
C PRO A 148 1.37 -17.22 -2.86
N ILE A 149 1.87 -16.01 -2.64
CA ILE A 149 1.08 -14.95 -1.99
C ILE A 149 -0.14 -14.59 -2.83
N VAL A 150 0.04 -14.38 -4.14
CA VAL A 150 -1.07 -14.04 -5.03
C VAL A 150 -2.09 -15.16 -5.11
N ALA A 151 -1.64 -16.43 -5.20
CA ALA A 151 -2.54 -17.58 -5.21
C ALA A 151 -3.40 -17.64 -3.94
N GLN A 152 -2.80 -17.38 -2.78
CA GLN A 152 -3.53 -17.39 -1.50
C GLN A 152 -4.46 -16.19 -1.32
N LEU A 153 -4.08 -15.01 -1.79
CA LEU A 153 -4.99 -13.85 -1.86
C LEU A 153 -6.22 -14.18 -2.71
N GLY A 154 -6.05 -14.86 -3.85
CA GLY A 154 -7.15 -15.32 -4.68
C GLY A 154 -8.02 -16.38 -3.98
N ALA A 155 -7.39 -17.38 -3.36
CA ALA A 155 -8.11 -18.45 -2.65
C ALA A 155 -8.93 -17.94 -1.46
N ALA A 156 -8.45 -16.88 -0.79
CA ALA A 156 -9.14 -16.23 0.32
C ALA A 156 -10.16 -15.15 -0.14
N ASN A 157 -10.37 -14.98 -1.45
CA ASN A 157 -11.23 -13.96 -2.04
C ASN A 157 -10.87 -12.52 -1.62
N LEU A 158 -9.57 -12.24 -1.47
CA LEU A 158 -9.05 -10.92 -1.05
C LEU A 158 -8.74 -9.99 -2.23
N ALA A 159 -8.95 -10.44 -3.47
CA ALA A 159 -8.68 -9.66 -4.67
C ALA A 159 -9.84 -8.77 -5.12
N HIS A 160 -11.02 -8.94 -4.53
CA HIS A 160 -12.21 -8.15 -4.82
C HIS A 160 -12.85 -7.66 -3.54
N GLY A 161 -13.33 -6.42 -3.60
CA GLY A 161 -14.05 -5.80 -2.53
C GLY A 161 -15.54 -5.66 -2.80
N GLU A 162 -16.35 -5.57 -1.75
CA GLU A 162 -17.78 -5.29 -1.91
C GLU A 162 -18.02 -3.82 -2.27
N ASP A 163 -17.46 -2.90 -1.49
CA ASP A 163 -17.64 -1.44 -1.62
C ASP A 163 -16.29 -0.70 -1.68
N GLY A 164 -15.31 -1.27 -2.39
CA GLY A 164 -13.97 -0.71 -2.48
C GLY A 164 -13.08 -1.38 -3.52
N TRP A 165 -11.95 -0.74 -3.81
CA TRP A 165 -10.95 -1.32 -4.71
C TRP A 165 -9.95 -2.17 -3.94
N ARG A 166 -9.47 -3.24 -4.58
CA ARG A 166 -8.33 -4.04 -4.12
C ARG A 166 -7.22 -3.92 -5.14
N ARG A 167 -6.02 -3.52 -4.72
CA ARG A 167 -4.87 -3.32 -5.62
C ARG A 167 -3.65 -4.02 -5.06
N ILE A 168 -2.74 -4.42 -5.95
CA ILE A 168 -1.49 -5.08 -5.58
C ILE A 168 -0.30 -4.33 -6.17
N VAL A 169 0.70 -4.09 -5.34
CA VAL A 169 2.00 -3.54 -5.72
C VAL A 169 3.01 -4.67 -5.71
N VAL A 170 3.71 -4.84 -6.83
CA VAL A 170 4.73 -5.87 -7.00
C VAL A 170 6.05 -5.21 -7.35
N GLU A 171 7.09 -5.57 -6.60
CA GLU A 171 8.45 -5.06 -6.77
C GLU A 171 9.20 -5.79 -7.88
N LYS A 172 10.26 -5.16 -8.36
CA LYS A 172 11.22 -5.82 -9.26
C LYS A 172 12.12 -6.79 -8.47
N PRO A 173 12.63 -7.86 -9.10
CA PRO A 173 12.47 -8.23 -10.51
C PRO A 173 11.14 -8.91 -10.85
N PHE A 174 10.59 -8.57 -12.02
CA PHE A 174 9.37 -9.15 -12.59
C PHE A 174 9.72 -10.33 -13.50
N GLY A 175 10.21 -11.42 -12.90
CA GLY A 175 10.88 -12.49 -13.64
C GLY A 175 12.33 -12.14 -14.00
N HIS A 176 13.09 -13.13 -14.46
CA HIS A 176 14.51 -13.01 -14.84
C HIS A 176 14.75 -13.16 -16.34
N ASP A 177 13.71 -13.52 -17.10
CA ASP A 177 13.67 -13.60 -18.55
C ASP A 177 12.22 -13.41 -19.03
N LEU A 178 12.03 -13.35 -20.35
CA LEU A 178 10.70 -13.18 -20.95
C LEU A 178 9.70 -14.26 -20.48
N LEU A 179 10.15 -15.50 -20.36
CA LEU A 179 9.27 -16.63 -20.07
C LEU A 179 8.78 -16.61 -18.62
N SER A 180 9.69 -16.40 -17.66
CA SER A 180 9.38 -16.22 -16.24
C SER A 180 8.53 -14.97 -15.99
N ALA A 181 8.80 -13.86 -16.69
CA ALA A 181 7.97 -12.65 -16.61
C ALA A 181 6.54 -12.91 -17.09
N GLN A 182 6.37 -13.59 -18.23
CA GLN A 182 5.05 -13.97 -18.75
C GLN A 182 4.32 -14.95 -17.82
N GLN A 183 5.04 -15.88 -17.18
CA GLN A 183 4.47 -16.80 -16.20
C GLN A 183 3.94 -16.06 -14.98
N LEU A 184 4.77 -15.23 -14.35
CA LEU A 184 4.37 -14.41 -13.21
C LEU A 184 3.18 -13.52 -13.58
N ASN A 185 3.21 -12.88 -14.76
CA ASN A 185 2.12 -12.03 -15.21
C ASN A 185 0.80 -12.80 -15.35
N ARG A 186 0.83 -14.00 -15.96
CA ARG A 186 -0.36 -14.86 -16.05
C ARG A 186 -0.87 -15.27 -14.68
N LYS A 187 0.00 -15.57 -13.72
CA LYS A 187 -0.38 -15.93 -12.35
C LYS A 187 -1.05 -14.76 -11.63
N VAL A 188 -0.50 -13.56 -11.77
CA VAL A 188 -1.11 -12.35 -11.21
C VAL A 188 -2.52 -12.14 -11.79
N HIS A 189 -2.69 -12.28 -13.10
CA HIS A 189 -3.99 -12.13 -13.76
C HIS A 189 -4.99 -13.28 -13.57
N GLN A 190 -4.60 -14.36 -12.89
CA GLN A 190 -5.59 -15.33 -12.41
C GLN A 190 -6.39 -14.80 -11.23
N VAL A 191 -5.91 -13.71 -10.60
CA VAL A 191 -6.45 -13.19 -9.34
C VAL A 191 -6.77 -11.69 -9.43
N PHE A 192 -5.95 -10.90 -10.13
CA PHE A 192 -6.09 -9.45 -10.24
C PHE A 192 -6.24 -9.00 -11.69
N GLU A 193 -7.19 -8.11 -11.95
CA GLU A 193 -7.32 -7.40 -13.21
C GLU A 193 -6.15 -6.41 -13.43
N GLU A 194 -5.85 -6.03 -14.67
CA GLU A 194 -4.67 -5.21 -14.98
C GLU A 194 -4.68 -3.84 -14.30
N ASP A 195 -5.85 -3.21 -14.14
CA ASP A 195 -6.00 -1.93 -13.43
C ASP A 195 -5.82 -2.05 -11.90
N GLN A 196 -5.77 -3.27 -11.38
CA GLN A 196 -5.45 -3.56 -9.98
C GLN A 196 -3.95 -3.74 -9.74
N VAL A 197 -3.13 -3.93 -10.78
CA VAL A 197 -1.72 -4.34 -10.65
C VAL A 197 -0.76 -3.17 -10.90
N TYR A 198 0.01 -2.83 -9.87
CA TYR A 198 1.02 -1.78 -9.89
C TYR A 198 2.41 -2.39 -9.83
N ARG A 199 3.12 -2.34 -10.96
CA ARG A 199 4.48 -2.89 -11.09
C ARG A 199 5.48 -1.76 -10.86
N ILE A 200 6.32 -1.88 -9.82
CA ILE A 200 7.22 -0.80 -9.44
C ILE A 200 8.46 -0.78 -10.31
N ASP A 201 8.66 0.35 -10.98
CA ASP A 201 9.98 0.81 -11.41
C ASP A 201 10.26 2.18 -10.78
N HIS A 202 11.14 2.21 -9.78
CA HIS A 202 11.48 3.45 -9.07
C HIS A 202 12.14 4.52 -9.95
N TYR A 203 12.56 4.20 -11.18
CA TYR A 203 13.01 5.22 -12.12
C TYR A 203 11.86 6.08 -12.66
N LEU A 204 10.62 5.57 -12.67
CA LEU A 204 9.44 6.30 -13.12
C LEU A 204 8.89 7.28 -12.08
N GLY A 205 9.33 7.18 -10.83
CA GLY A 205 8.91 8.05 -9.72
C GLY A 205 9.89 9.18 -9.40
N LYS A 206 10.93 9.37 -10.21
CA LYS A 206 11.93 10.45 -10.05
C LYS A 206 11.56 11.69 -10.83
#